data_AF-A0AAW3UXP0-F1
#
_entry.id   AF-A0AAW3UXP0-F1
#
_cell.length_a   1.000
_cell.length_b   1.000
_cell.length_c   1.000
_cell.angle_alpha   90.00
_cell.angle_beta   90.00
_cell.angle_gamma   90.00
#
_symmetry.space_group_name_H-M   'P 1'
#
loop_
_entity.id
_entity.type
_entity.pdbx_description
1 polymer ?
#
loop_
_entity_poly.entity_id
_entity_poly.type
_entity_poly.pdbx_seq_one_letter_code
_entity_poly.pdbx_strand_id
1 'polypeptide(L)'
;MSGIVSSLADNLALGELDVVVAGLSSLLSFLIGAATSAILINWGRRRDSHSQYAVPLLLEASLLLFFGLLGSNLETHRVLFVPATVCVLCYVMGLQNAMITKISKSEIRTTHVTGLVTDIGIELGKLFYWNVGATHRNVVRADREKLVLLGSLLLSFLMGGLTGAFGFRHLGFVATVPLAIILLTLAVVPIVDDMFAQRR
;
A
#
# COMPACT_ATOMS: atom_id res chain seq x y z
N MET A 1 2.41 2.87 8.93
CA MET A 1 3.12 2.10 9.97
C MET A 1 3.97 2.96 10.89
N SER A 2 4.74 3.95 10.40
CA SER A 2 5.51 4.87 11.27
C SER A 2 4.66 5.54 12.36
N GLY A 3 3.47 6.05 12.00
CA GLY A 3 2.52 6.61 12.98
C GLY A 3 2.04 5.61 14.03
N ILE A 4 1.74 4.37 13.64
CA ILE A 4 1.32 3.30 14.57
C ILE A 4 2.45 2.95 15.54
N VAL A 5 3.71 2.89 15.08
CA VAL A 5 4.86 2.63 15.95
C VAL A 5 5.07 3.80 16.93
N SER A 6 4.91 5.03 16.46
CA SER A 6 5.00 6.22 17.34
C SER A 6 3.88 6.22 18.39
N SER A 7 2.64 5.93 17.99
CA SER A 7 1.52 5.86 18.93
C SER A 7 1.67 4.71 19.92
N LEU A 8 2.22 3.57 19.49
CA LEU A 8 2.53 2.45 20.40
C LEU A 8 3.46 2.87 21.54
N ALA A 9 4.54 3.59 21.22
CA ALA A 9 5.49 4.05 22.23
C ALA A 9 4.85 5.04 23.22
N ASP A 10 4.06 5.98 22.70
CA ASP A 10 3.36 6.99 23.51
C ASP A 10 2.31 6.35 24.44
N ASN A 11 1.45 5.48 23.90
CA ASN A 11 0.40 4.81 24.67
C ASN A 11 0.97 3.82 25.69
N LEU A 12 2.11 3.18 25.39
CA LEU A 12 2.81 2.34 26.35
C LEU A 12 3.35 3.17 27.53
N ALA A 13 3.86 4.38 27.26
CA ALA A 13 4.32 5.29 28.30
C ALA A 13 3.15 5.81 29.17
N LEU A 14 1.97 6.02 28.56
CA LEU A 14 0.75 6.44 29.25
C LEU A 14 0.02 5.31 29.98
N GLY A 15 0.41 4.04 29.77
CA GLY A 15 -0.23 2.87 30.38
C GLY A 15 -1.56 2.45 29.73
N GLU A 16 -1.87 2.97 28.53
CA GLU A 16 -3.09 2.66 27.80
C GLU A 16 -2.97 1.34 27.01
N LEU A 17 -3.12 0.21 27.73
CA LEU A 17 -2.89 -1.13 27.18
C LEU A 17 -3.80 -1.49 25.99
N ASP A 18 -5.03 -0.98 25.95
CA ASP A 18 -5.98 -1.30 24.87
C ASP A 18 -5.50 -0.78 23.51
N VAL A 19 -4.98 0.45 23.48
CA VAL A 19 -4.43 1.07 22.26
C VAL A 19 -3.12 0.41 21.86
N VAL A 20 -2.32 -0.02 22.85
CA VAL A 20 -1.09 -0.78 22.61
C VAL A 20 -1.38 -2.11 21.92
N VAL A 21 -2.37 -2.87 22.39
CA VAL A 21 -2.78 -4.14 21.76
C VAL A 21 -3.31 -3.91 20.35
N ALA A 22 -4.11 -2.86 20.13
CA ALA A 22 -4.61 -2.50 18.81
C ALA A 22 -3.47 -2.11 17.83
N GLY A 23 -2.49 -1.33 18.29
CA GLY A 23 -1.33 -0.95 17.49
C GLY A 23 -0.44 -2.14 17.14
N LEU A 24 -0.21 -3.05 18.10
CA LEU A 24 0.65 -4.22 17.91
C LEU A 24 -0.01 -5.23 16.95
N SER A 25 -1.32 -5.48 17.13
CA SER A 25 -2.08 -6.33 16.21
C SER A 25 -2.11 -5.77 14.79
N SER A 26 -2.27 -4.45 14.63
CA SER A 26 -2.17 -3.78 13.32
C SER A 26 -0.78 -3.97 12.68
N LEU A 27 0.29 -3.83 13.46
CA LEU A 27 1.66 -4.00 12.99
C LEU A 27 1.99 -5.44 12.59
N LEU A 28 1.57 -6.41 13.41
CA LEU A 28 1.70 -7.82 13.09
C LEU A 28 0.88 -8.18 11.85
N SER A 29 -0.35 -7.68 11.73
CA SER A 29 -1.19 -7.93 10.56
C SER A 29 -0.55 -7.42 9.27
N PHE A 30 0.00 -6.20 9.29
CA PHE A 30 0.76 -5.63 8.17
C PHE A 30 1.99 -6.49 7.82
N LEU A 31 2.76 -6.92 8.83
CA LEU A 31 3.94 -7.75 8.64
C LEU A 31 3.58 -9.10 8.00
N ILE A 32 2.54 -9.75 8.50
CA ILE A 32 2.06 -11.03 7.95
C ILE A 32 1.57 -10.83 6.51
N GLY A 33 0.81 -9.77 6.22
CA GLY A 33 0.39 -9.46 4.85
C GLY A 33 1.56 -9.29 3.87
N ALA A 34 2.60 -8.57 4.29
CA ALA A 34 3.83 -8.41 3.51
C ALA A 34 4.57 -9.74 3.31
N ALA A 35 4.65 -10.57 4.37
CA ALA A 35 5.25 -11.90 4.30
C ALA A 35 4.46 -12.83 3.35
N THR A 36 3.13 -12.83 3.42
CA THR A 36 2.28 -13.61 2.51
C THR A 36 2.49 -13.20 1.06
N SER A 37 2.48 -11.90 0.76
CA SER A 37 2.76 -11.40 -0.59
C SER A 37 4.13 -11.86 -1.10
N ALA A 38 5.17 -11.77 -0.26
CA ALA A 38 6.50 -12.25 -0.63
C ALA A 38 6.53 -13.76 -0.88
N ILE A 39 5.85 -14.58 -0.08
CA ILE A 39 5.75 -16.03 -0.27
C ILE A 39 5.04 -16.34 -1.60
N LEU A 40 3.88 -15.73 -1.85
CA LEU A 40 3.10 -15.95 -3.07
C LEU A 40 3.86 -15.57 -4.34
N ILE A 41 4.55 -14.42 -4.33
CA ILE A 41 5.33 -13.96 -5.48
C ILE A 41 6.53 -14.89 -5.73
N ASN A 42 7.27 -15.29 -4.69
CA ASN A 42 8.40 -16.21 -4.85
C ASN A 42 7.95 -17.61 -5.28
N TRP A 43 6.79 -18.07 -4.81
CA TRP A 43 6.19 -19.31 -5.26
C TRP A 43 5.79 -19.26 -6.75
N GLY A 44 5.17 -18.16 -7.19
CA GLY A 44 4.83 -17.97 -8.61
C GLY A 44 6.07 -17.89 -9.50
N ARG A 45 7.12 -17.19 -9.05
CA ARG A 45 8.43 -17.13 -9.75
C ARG A 45 9.09 -18.49 -9.89
N ARG A 46 9.03 -19.34 -8.85
CA ARG A 46 9.61 -20.70 -8.91
C ARG A 46 8.91 -21.62 -9.91
N ARG A 47 7.70 -21.28 -10.34
CA ARG A 47 6.91 -22.05 -11.31
C ARG A 47 6.93 -21.44 -12.71
N ASP A 48 7.80 -20.45 -12.96
CA ASP A 48 7.87 -19.69 -14.21
C ASP A 48 6.50 -19.18 -14.71
N SER A 49 5.58 -18.91 -13.78
CA SER A 49 4.24 -18.42 -14.09
C SER A 49 4.30 -16.93 -14.45
N HIS A 50 3.76 -16.55 -15.62
CA HIS A 50 3.60 -15.13 -15.98
C HIS A 50 2.69 -14.39 -14.99
N SER A 51 1.83 -15.13 -14.28
CA SER A 51 0.93 -14.69 -13.22
C SER A 51 1.57 -14.51 -11.83
N GLN A 52 2.89 -14.32 -11.72
CA GLN A 52 3.60 -14.18 -10.43
C GLN A 52 3.03 -13.10 -9.48
N TYR A 53 2.33 -12.08 -9.99
CA TYR A 53 1.68 -11.03 -9.19
C TYR A 53 0.16 -11.14 -9.12
N ALA A 54 -0.47 -11.98 -9.94
CA ALA A 54 -1.93 -12.05 -9.97
C ALA A 54 -2.51 -12.74 -8.74
N VAL A 55 -1.80 -13.73 -8.17
CA VAL A 55 -2.27 -14.42 -6.95
C VAL A 55 -2.35 -13.46 -5.76
N PRO A 56 -1.33 -12.63 -5.46
CA PRO A 56 -1.46 -11.52 -4.51
C PRO A 56 -2.64 -10.58 -4.82
N LEU A 57 -2.84 -10.18 -6.09
CA LEU A 57 -3.94 -9.28 -6.48
C LEU A 57 -5.33 -9.89 -6.27
N LEU A 58 -5.50 -11.18 -6.58
CA LEU A 58 -6.73 -11.91 -6.29
C LEU A 58 -7.03 -11.97 -4.80
N LEU A 59 -6.01 -12.25 -3.98
CA LEU A 59 -6.14 -12.29 -2.54
C LEU A 59 -6.56 -10.92 -2.00
N GLU A 60 -5.94 -9.86 -2.49
CA GLU A 60 -6.27 -8.48 -2.15
C GLU A 60 -7.71 -8.12 -2.50
N ALA A 61 -8.15 -8.43 -3.72
CA ALA A 61 -9.52 -8.18 -4.17
C ALA A 61 -10.54 -8.95 -3.32
N SER A 62 -10.24 -10.22 -3.02
CA SER A 62 -11.09 -11.08 -2.18
C SER A 62 -11.22 -10.53 -0.77
N LEU A 63 -10.12 -10.04 -0.19
CA LEU A 63 -10.11 -9.43 1.15
C LEU A 63 -10.84 -8.09 1.19
N LEU A 64 -10.79 -7.29 0.12
CA LEU A 64 -11.56 -6.04 0.02
C LEU A 64 -13.07 -6.29 -0.09
N LEU A 65 -13.48 -7.33 -0.83
CA LEU A 65 -14.88 -7.77 -0.87
C LEU A 65 -15.31 -8.29 0.51
N PHE A 66 -14.48 -9.12 1.14
CA PHE A 66 -14.74 -9.60 2.49
C PHE A 66 -14.87 -8.46 3.50
N PHE A 67 -13.99 -7.45 3.43
CA PHE A 67 -14.09 -6.24 4.25
C PHE A 67 -15.39 -5.47 3.98
N GLY A 68 -15.81 -5.34 2.72
CA GLY A 68 -17.09 -4.70 2.37
C GLY A 68 -18.31 -5.46 2.93
N LEU A 69 -18.30 -6.79 2.83
CA LEU A 69 -19.35 -7.67 3.34
C LEU A 69 -19.42 -7.63 4.87
N LEU A 70 -18.27 -7.82 5.54
CA LEU A 70 -18.13 -7.71 7.00
C LEU A 70 -18.65 -6.35 7.46
N GLY A 71 -18.18 -5.30 6.77
CA GLY A 71 -18.62 -3.93 6.80
C GLY A 71 -20.12 -3.74 6.96
N SER A 72 -20.84 -4.19 5.93
CA SER A 72 -22.28 -4.04 5.80
C SER A 72 -23.10 -4.87 6.80
N ASN A 73 -22.58 -5.99 7.30
CA ASN A 73 -23.35 -6.92 8.16
C ASN A 73 -23.13 -6.70 9.67
N LEU A 74 -22.06 -6.00 10.08
CA LEU A 74 -21.64 -5.91 11.48
C LEU A 74 -21.72 -4.50 12.08
N GLU A 75 -22.34 -3.53 11.40
CA GLU A 75 -22.63 -2.21 11.98
C GLU A 75 -23.37 -2.28 13.35
N THR A 76 -24.04 -3.40 13.62
CA THR A 76 -24.76 -3.65 14.87
C THR A 76 -23.86 -4.03 16.07
N HIS A 77 -22.62 -4.52 15.85
CA HIS A 77 -21.72 -5.00 16.93
C HIS A 77 -20.43 -4.17 17.02
N ARG A 78 -20.53 -2.95 17.56
CA ARG A 78 -19.47 -1.91 17.51
C ARG A 78 -18.14 -2.24 18.20
N VAL A 79 -18.12 -3.11 19.22
CA VAL A 79 -16.95 -3.25 20.12
C VAL A 79 -15.82 -4.13 19.53
N LEU A 80 -16.14 -5.21 18.83
CA LEU A 80 -15.16 -6.13 18.21
C LEU A 80 -14.92 -5.85 16.71
N PHE A 81 -15.80 -5.07 16.10
CA PHE A 81 -15.80 -4.80 14.67
C PHE A 81 -14.68 -3.86 14.22
N VAL A 82 -14.37 -2.84 15.02
CA VAL A 82 -13.33 -1.85 14.69
C VAL A 82 -11.92 -2.47 14.71
N PRO A 83 -11.51 -3.27 15.71
CA PRO A 83 -10.18 -3.90 15.69
C PRO A 83 -10.00 -4.91 14.54
N ALA A 84 -11.02 -5.72 14.26
CA ALA A 84 -10.95 -6.73 13.21
C ALA A 84 -10.82 -6.13 11.80
N THR A 85 -11.60 -5.09 11.50
CA THR A 85 -11.55 -4.40 10.20
C THR A 85 -10.22 -3.67 9.99
N VAL A 86 -9.67 -3.04 11.02
CA VAL A 86 -8.33 -2.42 10.98
C VAL A 86 -7.26 -3.48 10.70
N CYS A 87 -7.32 -4.65 11.34
CA CYS A 87 -6.40 -5.74 11.06
C CYS A 87 -6.47 -6.21 9.60
N VAL A 88 -7.67 -6.40 9.04
CA VAL A 88 -7.84 -6.79 7.62
C VAL A 88 -7.25 -5.73 6.69
N LEU A 89 -7.55 -4.45 6.92
CA LEU A 89 -7.00 -3.37 6.10
C LEU A 89 -5.48 -3.27 6.23
N CYS A 90 -4.92 -3.43 7.44
CA CYS A 90 -3.48 -3.44 7.66
C CYS A 90 -2.81 -4.62 6.94
N TYR A 91 -3.44 -5.80 6.94
CA TYR A 91 -2.98 -6.96 6.18
C TYR A 91 -2.94 -6.67 4.68
N VAL A 92 -4.05 -6.16 4.13
CA VAL A 92 -4.19 -5.76 2.72
C VAL A 92 -3.12 -4.74 2.33
N MET A 93 -2.90 -3.70 3.17
CA MET A 93 -1.84 -2.72 2.96
C MET A 93 -0.43 -3.33 2.97
N GLY A 94 -0.18 -4.31 3.84
CA GLY A 94 1.08 -5.04 3.88
C GLY A 94 1.32 -5.84 2.60
N LEU A 95 0.28 -6.52 2.13
CA LEU A 95 0.27 -7.32 0.90
C LEU A 95 0.57 -6.45 -0.32
N GLN A 96 -0.14 -5.33 -0.46
CA GLN A 96 0.05 -4.32 -1.50
C GLN A 96 1.47 -3.77 -1.50
N ASN A 97 1.97 -3.33 -0.34
CA ASN A 97 3.30 -2.73 -0.23
C ASN A 97 4.42 -3.69 -0.67
N ALA A 98 4.35 -4.95 -0.24
CA ALA A 98 5.31 -5.95 -0.64
C ALA A 98 5.24 -6.27 -2.14
N MET A 99 4.03 -6.31 -2.71
CA MET A 99 3.80 -6.55 -4.14
C MET A 99 4.40 -5.43 -4.99
N ILE A 100 4.06 -4.17 -4.70
CA ILE A 100 4.58 -3.00 -5.43
C ILE A 100 6.11 -2.90 -5.28
N THR A 101 6.65 -3.19 -4.10
CA THR A 101 8.11 -3.22 -3.90
C THR A 101 8.77 -4.24 -4.82
N LYS A 102 8.19 -5.45 -4.98
CA LYS A 102 8.75 -6.49 -5.86
C LYS A 102 8.60 -6.16 -7.34
N ILE A 103 7.48 -5.55 -7.75
CA ILE A 103 7.22 -5.13 -9.14
C ILE A 103 8.18 -4.00 -9.55
N SER A 104 8.33 -2.99 -8.68
CA SER A 104 9.18 -1.81 -8.91
C SER A 104 10.67 -2.06 -8.63
N LYS A 105 11.10 -3.30 -8.37
CA LYS A 105 12.49 -3.63 -7.99
C LYS A 105 13.01 -2.81 -6.79
N SER A 106 12.13 -2.51 -5.84
CA SER A 106 12.36 -1.72 -4.63
C SER A 106 12.44 -0.20 -4.82
N GLU A 107 12.07 0.30 -6.00
CA GLU A 107 12.04 1.75 -6.27
C GLU A 107 10.83 2.45 -5.63
N ILE A 108 9.68 1.77 -5.52
CA ILE A 108 8.42 2.38 -5.06
C ILE A 108 7.92 1.72 -3.77
N ARG A 109 7.57 2.57 -2.77
CA ARG A 109 6.88 2.16 -1.53
C ARG A 109 5.71 3.11 -1.24
N THR A 110 4.49 2.65 -1.50
CA THR A 110 3.29 3.50 -1.59
C THR A 110 2.92 4.18 -0.27
N THR A 111 3.09 3.52 0.88
CA THR A 111 2.75 4.10 2.19
C THR A 111 3.88 4.92 2.83
N HIS A 112 5.02 5.08 2.16
CA HIS A 112 6.18 5.80 2.70
C HIS A 112 6.13 7.29 2.38
N VAL A 113 4.97 7.91 2.60
CA VAL A 113 4.66 9.29 2.20
C VAL A 113 5.64 10.28 2.83
N THR A 114 6.04 10.07 4.08
CA THR A 114 7.05 10.93 4.74
C THR A 114 8.38 10.92 4.00
N GLY A 115 8.86 9.75 3.58
CA GLY A 115 10.08 9.64 2.78
C GLY A 115 9.93 10.30 1.41
N LEU A 116 8.78 10.14 0.77
CA LEU A 116 8.49 10.76 -0.51
C LEU A 116 8.47 12.29 -0.43
N VAL A 117 7.85 12.86 0.61
CA VAL A 117 7.83 14.30 0.85
C VAL A 117 9.24 14.83 1.13
N THR A 118 10.05 14.10 1.92
CA THR A 118 11.46 14.44 2.15
C THR A 118 12.26 14.46 0.85
N ASP A 119 12.11 13.44 0.00
CA ASP A 119 12.83 13.36 -1.27
C ASP A 119 12.41 14.47 -2.24
N ILE A 120 11.12 14.81 -2.30
CA ILE A 120 10.63 16.00 -3.04
C ILE A 120 11.31 17.27 -2.49
N GLY A 121 11.33 17.43 -1.16
CA GLY A 121 11.97 18.57 -0.52
C GLY A 121 13.46 18.68 -0.86
N ILE A 122 14.18 17.55 -0.93
CA ILE A 122 15.59 17.50 -1.34
C ILE A 122 15.75 17.96 -2.79
N GLU A 123 14.97 17.42 -3.73
CA GLU A 123 15.08 17.78 -5.15
C GLU A 123 14.66 19.23 -5.43
N LEU A 124 13.62 19.72 -4.75
CA LEU A 124 13.27 21.15 -4.78
C LEU A 124 14.40 22.01 -4.20
N GLY A 125 15.01 21.60 -3.09
CA GLY A 125 16.17 22.27 -2.52
C GLY A 125 17.34 22.37 -3.50
N LYS A 126 17.66 21.29 -4.24
CA LYS A 126 18.66 21.31 -5.32
C LYS A 126 18.25 22.21 -6.48
N LEU A 127 16.96 22.27 -6.80
CA LEU A 127 16.44 23.05 -7.93
C LEU A 127 16.62 24.55 -7.70
N PHE A 128 16.44 24.99 -6.45
CA PHE A 128 16.62 26.39 -6.04
C PHE A 128 18.03 26.69 -5.53
N TYR A 129 18.96 25.73 -5.58
CA TYR A 129 20.33 25.93 -5.10
C TYR A 129 21.11 26.89 -6.00
N TRP A 130 21.73 27.90 -5.40
CA TRP A 130 22.54 28.86 -6.14
C TRP A 130 23.97 28.34 -6.36
N ASN A 131 24.28 27.98 -7.60
CA ASN A 131 25.59 27.46 -8.01
C ASN A 131 26.67 28.55 -8.21
N VAL A 132 26.79 29.54 -7.31
CA VAL A 132 27.85 30.59 -7.43
C VAL A 132 29.22 29.95 -7.27
N GLY A 133 30.13 30.19 -8.22
CA GLY A 133 31.51 29.68 -8.15
C GLY A 133 31.64 28.17 -8.36
N ALA A 134 30.56 27.47 -8.72
CA ALA A 134 30.60 26.05 -8.99
C ALA A 134 31.37 25.76 -10.29
N THR A 135 32.36 24.86 -10.22
CA THR A 135 32.99 24.28 -11.40
C THR A 135 32.12 23.14 -11.95
N HIS A 136 32.31 22.74 -13.22
CA HIS A 136 31.54 21.66 -13.86
C HIS A 136 31.42 20.37 -13.04
N ARG A 137 32.35 20.10 -12.10
CA ARG A 137 32.34 18.91 -11.24
C ARG A 137 31.46 19.02 -9.99
N ASN A 138 31.15 20.24 -9.52
CA ASN A 138 30.46 20.48 -8.25
C ASN A 138 29.12 21.22 -8.42
N VAL A 139 28.58 21.27 -9.64
CA VAL A 139 27.26 21.87 -9.89
C VAL A 139 26.19 21.00 -9.26
N VAL A 140 25.42 21.57 -8.33
CA VAL A 140 24.23 20.93 -7.77
C VAL A 140 23.13 20.99 -8.82
N ARG A 141 22.64 19.82 -9.22
CA ARG A 141 21.54 19.68 -10.18
C ARG A 141 20.42 18.88 -9.55
N ALA A 142 19.20 19.38 -9.70
CA ALA A 142 17.99 18.64 -9.38
C ALA A 142 17.69 17.59 -10.44
N ASP A 143 17.19 16.46 -10.01
CA ASP A 143 16.61 15.43 -10.86
C ASP A 143 15.12 15.73 -11.07
N ARG A 144 14.80 16.30 -12.24
CA ARG A 144 13.42 16.68 -12.58
C ARG A 144 12.53 15.48 -12.86
N GLU A 145 13.10 14.39 -13.39
CA GLU A 145 12.34 13.16 -13.67
C GLU A 145 11.93 12.51 -12.34
N LYS A 146 12.87 12.40 -11.40
CA LYS A 146 12.58 11.96 -10.03
C LYS A 146 11.54 12.85 -9.35
N LEU A 147 11.64 14.18 -9.49
CA LEU A 147 10.67 15.11 -8.91
C LEU A 147 9.25 14.91 -9.47
N VAL A 148 9.11 14.73 -10.79
CA VAL A 148 7.80 14.44 -11.42
C VAL A 148 7.26 13.09 -10.96
N LEU A 149 8.09 12.05 -10.90
CA LEU A 149 7.69 10.73 -10.42
C LEU A 149 7.19 10.79 -8.97
N LEU A 150 7.96 11.37 -8.05
CA LEU A 150 7.57 11.50 -6.65
C LEU A 150 6.32 12.38 -6.50
N GLY A 151 6.25 13.51 -7.20
CA GLY A 151 5.07 14.38 -7.19
C GLY A 151 3.81 13.66 -7.68
N SER A 152 3.92 12.87 -8.75
CA SER A 152 2.81 12.08 -9.29
C SER A 152 2.32 11.01 -8.31
N LEU A 153 3.26 10.34 -7.61
CA LEU A 153 2.95 9.36 -6.58
C LEU A 153 2.24 10.01 -5.38
N LEU A 154 2.70 11.18 -4.92
CA LEU A 154 2.06 11.93 -3.83
C LEU A 154 0.63 12.33 -4.20
N LEU A 155 0.46 12.90 -5.40
CA LEU A 155 -0.82 13.36 -5.88
C LEU A 155 -1.79 12.19 -6.06
N SER A 156 -1.32 11.07 -6.61
CA SER A 156 -2.13 9.85 -6.76
C SER A 156 -2.56 9.30 -5.41
N PHE A 157 -1.67 9.28 -4.41
CA PHE A 157 -2.00 8.87 -3.04
C PHE A 157 -3.08 9.79 -2.43
N LEU A 158 -2.93 11.11 -2.57
CA LEU A 158 -3.90 12.09 -2.06
C LEU A 158 -5.26 11.95 -2.74
N MET A 159 -5.27 11.87 -4.08
CA MET A 159 -6.50 11.72 -4.86
C MET A 159 -7.20 10.39 -4.57
N GLY A 160 -6.44 9.30 -4.42
CA GLY A 160 -6.96 8.01 -4.00
C GLY A 160 -7.58 8.07 -2.59
N GLY A 161 -6.90 8.73 -1.63
CA GLY A 161 -7.42 8.93 -0.29
C GLY A 161 -8.70 9.77 -0.25
N LEU A 162 -8.75 10.87 -1.00
CA LEU A 162 -9.95 11.71 -1.13
C LEU A 162 -11.11 10.93 -1.76
N THR A 163 -10.84 10.25 -2.88
CA THR A 163 -11.86 9.45 -3.59
C THR A 163 -12.37 8.32 -2.70
N GLY A 164 -11.49 7.65 -1.94
CA GLY A 164 -11.87 6.63 -0.97
C GLY A 164 -12.73 7.18 0.18
N ALA A 165 -12.35 8.34 0.74
CA ALA A 165 -13.11 8.98 1.82
C ALA A 165 -14.50 9.45 1.36
N PHE A 166 -14.59 10.12 0.21
CA PHE A 166 -15.87 10.52 -0.37
C PHE A 166 -16.71 9.31 -0.80
N GLY A 167 -16.07 8.30 -1.40
CA GLY A 167 -16.71 7.04 -1.78
C GLY A 167 -17.32 6.34 -0.58
N PHE A 168 -16.57 6.18 0.51
CA PHE A 168 -17.08 5.60 1.74
C PHE A 168 -18.18 6.45 2.39
N ARG A 169 -18.06 7.78 2.36
CA ARG A 169 -19.09 8.68 2.89
C ARG A 169 -20.44 8.53 2.16
N HIS A 170 -20.43 8.32 0.84
CA HIS A 170 -21.66 8.27 0.04
C HIS A 170 -22.19 6.84 -0.20
N LEU A 171 -21.31 5.86 -0.35
CA LEU A 171 -21.65 4.48 -0.70
C LEU A 171 -21.41 3.48 0.46
N GLY A 172 -20.86 3.95 1.58
CA GLY A 172 -20.48 3.09 2.71
C GLY A 172 -19.49 2.00 2.27
N PHE A 173 -19.70 0.81 2.80
CA PHE A 173 -18.87 -0.36 2.49
C PHE A 173 -18.98 -0.85 1.03
N VAL A 174 -20.03 -0.46 0.29
CA VAL A 174 -20.17 -0.80 -1.14
C VAL A 174 -19.09 -0.13 -1.99
N ALA A 175 -18.45 0.95 -1.48
CA ALA A 175 -17.33 1.61 -2.13
C ALA A 175 -16.13 0.68 -2.42
N THR A 176 -16.05 -0.48 -1.76
CA THR A 176 -14.95 -1.46 -1.97
C THR A 176 -15.17 -2.32 -3.22
N VAL A 177 -16.43 -2.45 -3.70
CA VAL A 177 -16.78 -3.32 -4.83
C VAL A 177 -16.13 -2.85 -6.14
N PRO A 178 -16.21 -1.57 -6.55
CA PRO A 178 -15.53 -1.09 -7.75
C PRO A 178 -14.01 -1.32 -7.69
N LEU A 179 -13.40 -1.12 -6.53
CA LEU A 179 -11.96 -1.31 -6.33
C LEU A 179 -11.57 -2.78 -6.48
N ALA A 180 -12.34 -3.69 -5.88
CA ALA A 180 -12.14 -5.13 -6.03
C ALA A 180 -12.32 -5.58 -7.49
N ILE A 181 -13.30 -5.05 -8.23
CA ILE A 181 -13.48 -5.34 -9.65
C ILE A 181 -12.24 -4.94 -10.44
N ILE A 182 -11.70 -3.74 -10.22
CA ILE A 182 -10.46 -3.30 -10.89
C ILE A 182 -9.32 -4.29 -10.62
N LEU A 183 -9.09 -4.67 -9.36
CA LEU A 183 -8.04 -5.62 -9.00
C LEU A 183 -8.26 -7.01 -9.64
N LEU A 184 -9.50 -7.49 -9.65
CA LEU A 184 -9.86 -8.76 -10.32
C LEU A 184 -9.58 -8.68 -11.83
N THR A 185 -9.94 -7.59 -12.49
CA THR A 185 -9.68 -7.43 -13.93
C THR A 185 -8.18 -7.45 -14.24
N LEU A 186 -7.36 -6.77 -13.43
CA LEU A 186 -5.90 -6.78 -13.56
C LEU A 186 -5.29 -8.16 -13.28
N ALA A 187 -5.90 -8.94 -12.38
CA ALA A 187 -5.43 -10.27 -12.04
C ALA A 187 -5.86 -11.34 -13.06
N VAL A 188 -7.05 -11.22 -13.66
CA VAL A 188 -7.59 -12.23 -14.60
C VAL A 188 -6.76 -12.29 -15.88
N VAL A 189 -6.30 -11.15 -16.42
CA VAL A 189 -5.49 -11.11 -17.65
C VAL A 189 -4.26 -12.04 -17.58
N PRO A 190 -3.32 -11.87 -16.62
CA PRO A 190 -2.13 -12.73 -16.55
C PRO A 190 -2.45 -14.19 -16.17
N ILE A 191 -3.55 -14.47 -15.47
CA ILE A 191 -3.97 -15.85 -15.17
C ILE A 191 -4.43 -16.56 -16.44
N VAL A 192 -5.23 -15.87 -17.25
CA VAL A 192 -5.71 -16.39 -18.52
C VAL A 192 -4.55 -16.64 -19.48
N ASP A 193 -3.57 -15.74 -19.53
CA ASP A 193 -2.34 -15.92 -20.31
C ASP A 193 -1.57 -17.18 -19.89
N ASP A 194 -1.43 -17.43 -18.59
CA ASP A 194 -0.80 -18.66 -18.06
C ASP A 194 -1.60 -19.93 -18.42
N MET A 195 -2.93 -19.89 -18.37
CA MET A 195 -3.77 -21.03 -18.76
C MET A 195 -3.63 -21.37 -20.25
N PHE A 196 -3.47 -20.35 -21.11
CA PHE A 196 -3.23 -20.56 -22.54
C PHE A 196 -1.81 -21.03 -22.83
N ALA A 197 -0.81 -20.56 -22.07
CA ALA A 197 0.58 -21.00 -22.19
C ALA A 197 0.77 -22.48 -21.80
N GLN A 198 0.07 -22.98 -20.77
CA GLN A 198 0.12 -24.39 -20.35
C GLN A 198 -0.61 -25.36 -21.30
N ARG A 199 -1.42 -24.85 -22.24
CA ARG A 199 -2.14 -25.66 -23.24
C ARG A 199 -1.37 -25.83 -24.56
N ARG A 200 -0.22 -25.17 -24.72
CA ARG A 200 0.70 -25.34 -25.86
C ARG A 200 1.84 -26.25 -25.48
#